data_AF-A0A349N6G9-F1
#
_entry.id   AF-A0A349N6G9-F1
#
_cell.length_a   1.000
_cell.length_b   1.000
_cell.length_c   1.000
_cell.angle_alpha   90.00
_cell.angle_beta   90.00
_cell.angle_gamma   90.00
#
_symmetry.space_group_name_H-M   'P 1'
#
loop_
_entity.id
_entity.type
_entity.pdbx_description
1 polymer ?
#
loop_
_entity_poly.entity_id
_entity_poly.type
_entity_poly.pdbx_seq_one_letter_code
_entity_poly.pdbx_strand_id
1 'polypeptide(L)'
;MRLAKDSLSVELSTPLFGSKKVGFWLDPYLNIAFTIRSAGVDSYPTIDQLRIGNLPVPYPFAVWVAEKIITGMPNEKMLTLFALHDELTRAFGSLELSPQQAVLQFNVDREVLDHLSWDLQRVTVPPEVFAISKIYGATLRDYLSRLPKERRAVALSEILPPLAAVAAERSRTGSSPQKENTALLFALSDHLVHSSRSSVTSYSPEIRLRRRQDLAQHVINSASIAATAGVSLAEIISTGKEAFDARYRSGFSFSDLTANRVGIKLAQLAVESEASALEFQSRVQKIRSDADLIPLVSSNRDGLSQREFEASYDDRTSVEYRRRVDSIDKEVAALPLFSATTK
;
A
#
# COMPACT_ATOMS: atom_id res chain seq x y z
N MET A 1 3.13 11.90 -6.91
CA MET A 1 3.17 11.45 -8.32
C MET A 1 2.32 12.35 -9.20
N ARG A 2 2.71 12.55 -10.47
CA ARG A 2 1.84 13.13 -11.52
C ARG A 2 1.77 12.15 -12.69
N LEU A 3 0.56 11.78 -13.10
CA LEU A 3 0.32 10.98 -14.30
C LEU A 3 0.16 11.90 -15.50
N ALA A 4 0.89 11.64 -16.57
CA ALA A 4 0.65 12.18 -17.91
C ALA A 4 0.34 11.03 -18.88
N LYS A 5 -0.10 11.37 -20.09
CA LYS A 5 -0.57 10.40 -21.10
C LYS A 5 0.43 9.26 -21.35
N ASP A 6 1.73 9.54 -21.26
CA ASP A 6 2.80 8.60 -21.61
C ASP A 6 3.87 8.49 -20.50
N SER A 7 3.62 9.06 -19.32
CA SER A 7 4.63 9.12 -18.26
C SER A 7 4.12 9.17 -16.82
N LEU A 8 4.87 8.50 -15.95
CA LEU A 8 4.62 8.36 -14.52
C LEU A 8 5.74 9.06 -13.76
N SER A 9 5.49 10.26 -13.25
CA SER A 9 6.46 10.95 -12.41
C SER A 9 6.28 10.53 -10.95
N VAL A 10 7.19 9.71 -10.44
CA VAL A 10 7.30 9.32 -9.03
C VAL A 10 8.30 10.22 -8.35
N GLU A 11 7.96 10.68 -7.15
CA GLU A 11 8.88 11.44 -6.30
C GLU A 11 8.94 10.73 -4.95
N LEU A 12 10.11 10.20 -4.62
CA LEU A 12 10.40 9.55 -3.34
C LEU A 12 11.30 10.47 -2.55
N SER A 13 10.95 10.75 -1.30
CA SER A 13 11.79 11.52 -0.38
C SER A 13 12.21 10.63 0.77
N THR A 14 13.51 10.38 0.90
CA THR A 14 14.06 9.58 2.01
C THR A 14 15.20 10.32 2.70
N PRO A 15 15.26 10.35 4.05
CA PRO A 15 16.40 10.92 4.75
C PRO A 15 17.65 10.05 4.54
N LEU A 16 18.74 10.66 4.05
CA LEU A 16 19.99 9.97 3.70
C LEU A 16 20.71 9.38 4.91
N PHE A 17 20.56 9.99 6.09
CA PHE A 17 21.23 9.56 7.31
C PHE A 17 20.22 9.34 8.43
N GLY A 18 20.44 8.32 9.25
CA GLY A 18 19.76 8.20 10.54
C GLY A 18 20.12 9.41 11.39
N SER A 19 19.15 9.94 12.15
CA SER A 19 19.19 11.16 12.96
C SER A 19 20.38 11.26 13.93
N LYS A 20 21.58 11.44 13.41
CA LYS A 20 22.74 11.98 14.11
C LYS A 20 23.05 13.27 13.40
N LYS A 21 22.83 14.39 14.09
CA LYS A 21 23.14 15.73 13.61
C LYS A 21 24.61 15.77 13.17
N VAL A 22 24.88 15.64 11.88
CA VAL A 22 26.20 15.86 11.31
C VAL A 22 26.28 17.34 10.96
N GLY A 23 26.65 18.18 11.94
CA GLY A 23 27.30 19.49 11.82
C GLY A 23 26.70 20.60 10.92
N PHE A 24 25.75 20.30 10.05
CA PHE A 24 25.10 21.20 9.10
C PHE A 24 23.61 21.25 9.45
N TRP A 25 23.04 22.45 9.44
CA TRP A 25 21.66 22.76 9.82
C TRP A 25 20.61 22.28 8.82
N LEU A 26 20.88 21.19 8.10
CA LEU A 26 20.03 20.63 7.04
C LEU A 26 20.01 19.11 7.20
N ASP A 27 18.82 18.54 7.43
CA ASP A 27 18.61 17.10 7.26
C ASP A 27 18.67 16.80 5.76
N PRO A 28 19.65 16.04 5.25
CA PRO A 28 19.77 15.81 3.82
C PRO A 28 18.73 14.75 3.41
N TYR A 29 17.68 15.23 2.74
CA TYR A 29 16.71 14.38 2.08
C TYR A 29 17.17 14.07 0.66
N LEU A 30 17.17 12.79 0.32
CA LEU A 30 17.27 12.34 -1.06
C LEU A 30 15.86 12.35 -1.65
N ASN A 31 15.58 13.39 -2.44
CA ASN A 31 14.41 13.44 -3.29
C ASN A 31 14.79 12.79 -4.61
N ILE A 32 14.31 11.57 -4.88
CA ILE A 32 14.43 10.86 -6.15
C ILE A 32 13.14 11.14 -6.91
N ALA A 33 13.20 12.02 -7.92
CA ALA A 33 12.14 12.10 -8.90
C ALA A 33 12.51 11.25 -10.12
N PHE A 34 11.70 10.26 -10.47
CA PHE A 34 11.85 9.49 -11.70
C PHE A 34 10.59 9.55 -12.55
N THR A 35 10.78 9.77 -13.84
CA THR A 35 9.69 9.71 -14.82
C THR A 35 9.81 8.40 -15.58
N ILE A 36 8.87 7.50 -15.36
CA ILE A 36 8.77 6.26 -16.11
C ILE A 36 7.95 6.55 -17.37
N ARG A 37 8.51 6.32 -18.56
CA ARG A 37 7.75 6.40 -19.81
C ARG A 37 7.40 5.01 -20.31
N SER A 38 6.21 4.86 -20.87
CA SER A 38 5.86 3.63 -21.59
C SER A 38 6.69 3.55 -22.87
N ALA A 39 7.42 2.45 -23.05
CA ALA A 39 8.23 2.19 -24.25
C ALA A 39 7.54 1.23 -25.25
N GLY A 40 6.25 0.95 -25.05
CA GLY A 40 5.48 -0.02 -25.84
C GLY A 40 5.51 -1.44 -25.28
N VAL A 41 4.82 -2.35 -25.98
CA VAL A 41 4.74 -3.79 -25.65
C VAL A 41 6.15 -4.40 -25.69
N ASP A 42 6.51 -5.20 -24.68
CA ASP A 42 7.80 -5.90 -24.53
C ASP A 42 9.05 -5.03 -24.27
N SER A 43 8.89 -3.79 -23.81
CA SER A 43 10.03 -2.91 -23.48
C SER A 43 10.06 -2.53 -22.00
N TYR A 44 11.23 -2.66 -21.37
CA TYR A 44 11.44 -2.30 -19.96
C TYR A 44 11.17 -0.80 -19.73
N PRO A 45 10.45 -0.43 -18.66
CA PRO A 45 10.34 0.97 -18.25
C PRO A 45 11.73 1.57 -18.01
N THR A 46 12.09 2.60 -18.76
CA THR A 46 13.36 3.32 -18.56
C THR A 46 13.13 4.51 -17.63
N ILE A 47 14.04 4.69 -16.67
CA ILE A 47 14.09 5.89 -15.82
C ILE A 47 14.71 7.00 -16.67
N ASP A 48 13.86 7.88 -17.22
CA ASP A 48 14.30 8.85 -18.21
C ASP A 48 14.94 10.11 -17.60
N GLN A 49 14.53 10.47 -16.39
CA GLN A 49 15.10 11.59 -15.64
C GLN A 49 15.19 11.22 -14.17
N LEU A 50 16.39 11.31 -13.58
CA LEU A 50 16.57 11.30 -12.13
C LEU A 50 16.83 12.73 -11.67
N ARG A 51 16.02 13.25 -10.76
CA ARG A 51 16.35 14.47 -10.01
C ARG A 51 16.80 14.11 -8.61
N ILE A 52 17.83 14.79 -8.13
CA ILE A 52 18.29 14.74 -6.73
C ILE A 52 18.10 16.15 -6.16
N GLY A 53 17.06 16.32 -5.34
CA GLY A 53 16.59 17.66 -4.96
C GLY A 53 16.09 18.43 -6.18
N ASN A 54 16.60 19.64 -6.41
CA ASN A 54 16.25 20.43 -7.60
C ASN A 54 17.13 20.14 -8.83
N LEU A 55 18.22 19.37 -8.69
CA LEU A 55 19.20 19.20 -9.75
C LEU A 55 18.80 18.05 -10.70
N PRO A 56 18.63 18.30 -12.01
CA PRO A 56 18.48 17.24 -12.99
C PRO A 56 19.83 16.53 -13.19
N VAL A 57 19.84 15.20 -13.07
CA VAL A 57 21.04 14.39 -13.18
C VAL A 57 20.99 13.56 -14.49
N PRO A 58 21.98 13.68 -15.39
CA PRO A 58 22.09 12.81 -16.55
C PRO A 58 22.17 11.34 -16.13
N TYR A 59 21.47 10.43 -16.84
CA TYR A 59 21.32 9.03 -16.45
C TYR A 59 22.62 8.27 -16.10
N PRO A 60 23.74 8.41 -16.84
CA PRO A 60 25.00 7.75 -16.46
C PRO A 60 25.57 8.27 -15.13
N PHE A 61 25.34 9.54 -14.83
CA PHE A 61 25.73 10.17 -13.57
C PHE A 61 24.76 9.80 -12.44
N ALA A 62 23.49 9.53 -12.76
CA ALA A 62 22.50 9.04 -11.81
C ALA A 62 22.87 7.67 -11.25
N VAL A 63 23.34 6.75 -12.10
CA VAL A 63 23.84 5.43 -11.68
C VAL A 63 25.05 5.56 -10.76
N TRP A 64 26.02 6.41 -11.13
CA TRP A 64 27.20 6.66 -10.30
C TRP A 64 26.87 7.31 -8.94
N VAL A 65 25.95 8.28 -8.92
CA VAL A 65 25.50 8.91 -7.66
C VAL A 65 24.70 7.91 -6.82
N ALA A 66 23.85 7.08 -7.43
CA ALA A 66 23.14 6.02 -6.73
C ALA A 66 24.11 5.03 -6.09
N GLU A 67 25.13 4.55 -6.81
CA GLU A 67 26.18 3.69 -6.26
C GLU A 67 26.90 4.34 -5.08
N LYS A 68 27.23 5.64 -5.16
CA LYS A 68 27.88 6.39 -4.07
C LYS A 68 26.98 6.61 -2.85
N ILE A 69 25.69 6.84 -3.07
CA ILE A 69 24.71 6.95 -1.99
C ILE A 69 24.49 5.59 -1.33
N ILE A 70 24.30 4.54 -2.12
CA ILE A 70 24.06 3.16 -1.66
C ILE A 70 25.24 2.64 -0.85
N THR A 71 26.47 2.89 -1.30
CA THR A 71 27.71 2.54 -0.56
C THR A 71 27.93 3.35 0.73
N GLY A 72 27.22 4.47 0.90
CA GLY A 72 27.24 5.28 2.12
C GLY A 72 26.11 4.97 3.13
N MET A 73 25.17 4.08 2.78
CA MET A 73 24.04 3.71 3.65
C MET A 73 24.40 2.61 4.66
N PRO A 74 23.68 2.50 5.79
CA PRO A 74 23.79 1.32 6.67
C PRO A 74 23.50 0.03 5.90
N ASN A 75 24.30 -1.02 6.12
CA ASN A 75 24.28 -2.27 5.35
C ASN A 75 22.88 -2.88 5.14
N GLU A 76 22.00 -2.81 6.14
CA GLU A 76 20.62 -3.34 6.05
C GLU A 76 19.77 -2.63 4.99
N LYS A 77 19.90 -1.30 4.84
CA LYS A 77 19.18 -0.52 3.82
C LYS A 77 19.78 -0.73 2.43
N MET A 78 21.11 -0.81 2.34
CA MET A 78 21.82 -1.12 1.09
C MET A 78 21.39 -2.50 0.54
N LEU A 79 21.37 -3.53 1.39
CA LEU A 79 20.92 -4.87 1.01
C LEU A 79 19.44 -4.87 0.57
N THR A 80 18.58 -4.11 1.24
CA THR A 80 17.17 -3.98 0.87
C THR A 80 16.99 -3.25 -0.47
N LEU A 81 17.79 -2.23 -0.76
CA LEU A 81 17.74 -1.50 -2.04
C LEU A 81 18.23 -2.35 -3.22
N PHE A 82 19.28 -3.15 -3.03
CA PHE A 82 19.73 -4.09 -4.06
C PHE A 82 18.72 -5.23 -4.27
N ALA A 83 18.14 -5.75 -3.19
CA ALA A 83 17.05 -6.73 -3.29
C ALA A 83 15.86 -6.15 -4.06
N LEU A 84 15.45 -4.91 -3.75
CA LEU A 84 14.40 -4.21 -4.48
C LEU A 84 14.74 -3.99 -5.96
N HIS A 85 15.97 -3.62 -6.32
CA HIS A 85 16.35 -3.44 -7.72
C HIS A 85 16.23 -4.75 -8.52
N ASP A 86 16.77 -5.83 -7.97
CA ASP A 86 16.73 -7.16 -8.58
C ASP A 86 15.28 -7.69 -8.63
N GLU A 87 14.51 -7.44 -7.59
CA GLU A 87 13.10 -7.80 -7.50
C GLU A 87 12.22 -7.01 -8.47
N LEU A 88 12.38 -5.68 -8.59
CA LEU A 88 11.70 -4.87 -9.60
C LEU A 88 12.07 -5.40 -11.00
N THR A 89 13.35 -5.68 -11.27
CA THR A 89 13.79 -6.19 -12.58
C THR A 89 13.22 -7.58 -12.88
N ARG A 90 13.05 -8.42 -11.87
CA ARG A 90 12.42 -9.74 -11.97
C ARG A 90 10.89 -9.69 -11.95
N ALA A 91 10.28 -8.63 -11.40
CA ALA A 91 8.84 -8.45 -11.28
C ALA A 91 8.20 -7.78 -12.50
N PHE A 92 8.94 -7.02 -13.31
CA PHE A 92 8.34 -6.20 -14.40
C PHE A 92 8.86 -6.58 -15.79
N GLY A 93 7.94 -6.81 -16.73
CA GLY A 93 8.21 -7.03 -18.15
C GLY A 93 7.98 -5.79 -19.01
N SER A 94 6.94 -4.99 -18.75
CA SER A 94 6.69 -3.69 -19.41
C SER A 94 5.73 -2.78 -18.60
N LEU A 95 5.62 -1.49 -18.95
CA LEU A 95 4.68 -0.53 -18.34
C LEU A 95 3.93 0.23 -19.45
N GLU A 96 2.61 0.21 -19.41
CA GLU A 96 1.69 1.04 -20.19
C GLU A 96 1.00 2.06 -19.28
N LEU A 97 0.87 3.30 -19.73
CA LEU A 97 0.24 4.37 -18.97
C LEU A 97 -0.90 4.97 -19.82
N SER A 98 -2.00 5.29 -19.16
CA SER A 98 -3.15 5.98 -19.73
C SER A 98 -3.61 7.10 -18.78
N PRO A 99 -4.22 8.19 -19.27
CA PRO A 99 -4.72 9.27 -18.42
C PRO A 99 -5.68 8.84 -17.30
N GLN A 100 -6.30 7.65 -17.40
CA GLN A 100 -7.22 7.11 -16.40
C GLN A 100 -6.66 5.91 -15.61
N GLN A 101 -5.55 5.29 -16.04
CA GLN A 101 -5.01 4.10 -15.40
C GLN A 101 -3.54 3.85 -15.78
N ALA A 102 -2.76 3.31 -14.85
CA ALA A 102 -1.45 2.73 -15.15
C ALA A 102 -1.58 1.20 -15.26
N VAL A 103 -1.14 0.63 -16.37
CA VAL A 103 -1.17 -0.81 -16.67
C VAL A 103 0.27 -1.33 -16.68
N LEU A 104 0.69 -2.05 -15.63
CA LEU A 104 1.99 -2.72 -15.59
C LEU A 104 1.89 -4.16 -16.07
N GLN A 105 2.77 -4.56 -16.98
CA GLN A 105 3.00 -5.97 -17.29
C GLN A 105 4.12 -6.49 -16.39
N PHE A 106 3.81 -7.53 -15.62
CA PHE A 106 4.70 -8.12 -14.65
C PHE A 106 5.36 -9.39 -15.22
N ASN A 107 6.62 -9.63 -14.85
CA ASN A 107 7.31 -10.90 -15.03
C ASN A 107 6.90 -11.89 -13.92
N VAL A 108 6.95 -13.19 -14.24
CA VAL A 108 5.93 -14.19 -13.86
C VAL A 108 6.12 -14.82 -12.46
N ASP A 109 6.26 -14.03 -11.38
CA ASP A 109 6.29 -14.60 -10.03
C ASP A 109 5.49 -13.77 -9.00
N ARG A 110 4.46 -14.40 -8.39
CA ARG A 110 3.64 -13.75 -7.35
C ARG A 110 4.35 -13.63 -6.02
N GLU A 111 5.29 -14.51 -5.71
CA GLU A 111 6.09 -14.36 -4.49
C GLU A 111 6.92 -13.08 -4.56
N VAL A 112 7.44 -12.76 -5.76
CA VAL A 112 8.14 -11.49 -6.06
C VAL A 112 7.19 -10.28 -5.95
N LEU A 113 5.90 -10.38 -6.33
CA LEU A 113 4.95 -9.27 -6.14
C LEU A 113 4.56 -9.05 -4.67
N ASP A 114 4.47 -10.13 -3.89
CA ASP A 114 4.19 -10.06 -2.47
C ASP A 114 5.39 -9.52 -1.69
N HIS A 115 6.61 -9.95 -2.05
CA HIS A 115 7.85 -9.43 -1.49
C HIS A 115 8.10 -7.98 -1.89
N LEU A 116 7.87 -7.59 -3.16
CA LEU A 116 7.97 -6.21 -3.61
C LEU A 116 7.03 -5.29 -2.84
N SER A 117 5.78 -5.70 -2.68
CA SER A 117 4.77 -4.98 -1.90
C SER A 117 5.21 -4.75 -0.45
N TRP A 118 5.98 -5.66 0.11
CA TRP A 118 6.46 -5.60 1.50
C TRP A 118 7.76 -4.78 1.61
N ASP A 119 8.74 -5.04 0.76
CA ASP A 119 10.03 -4.36 0.79
C ASP A 119 9.91 -2.89 0.40
N LEU A 120 8.98 -2.53 -0.49
CA LEU A 120 8.63 -1.13 -0.76
C LEU A 120 8.16 -0.39 0.49
N GLN A 121 7.31 -1.01 1.30
CA GLN A 121 6.86 -0.39 2.55
C GLN A 121 8.05 -0.18 3.49
N ARG A 122 8.91 -1.20 3.66
CA ARG A 122 10.08 -1.10 4.56
C ARG A 122 11.08 -0.03 4.15
N VAL A 123 11.23 0.21 2.85
CA VAL A 123 12.17 1.24 2.34
C VAL A 123 11.55 2.64 2.32
N THR A 124 10.25 2.74 2.08
CA THR A 124 9.57 4.03 1.94
C THR A 124 9.10 4.59 3.28
N VAL A 125 8.85 3.72 4.29
CA VAL A 125 8.45 4.16 5.63
C VAL A 125 9.54 5.03 6.27
N PRO A 126 9.22 6.29 6.65
CA PRO A 126 10.16 7.15 7.34
C PRO A 126 10.60 6.55 8.69
N PRO A 127 11.87 6.73 9.14
CA PRO A 127 12.36 6.16 10.41
C PRO A 127 11.50 6.53 11.63
N GLU A 128 10.93 7.73 11.63
CA GLU A 128 9.99 8.21 12.65
C GLU A 128 8.68 7.42 12.65
N VAL A 129 8.09 7.16 11.48
CA VAL A 129 6.87 6.35 11.33
C VAL A 129 7.15 4.91 11.76
N PHE A 130 8.32 4.37 11.40
CA PHE A 130 8.75 3.04 11.87
C PHE A 130 8.93 2.97 13.39
N ALA A 131 9.42 4.03 14.02
CA ALA A 131 9.52 4.08 15.48
C ALA A 131 8.13 4.12 16.14
N ILE A 132 7.21 4.92 15.59
CA ILE A 132 5.83 5.03 16.06
C ILE A 132 5.08 3.69 15.85
N SER A 133 5.31 2.98 14.75
CA SER A 133 4.59 1.73 14.44
C SER A 133 4.79 0.64 15.51
N LYS A 134 5.91 0.67 16.24
CA LYS A 134 6.15 -0.24 17.37
C LYS A 134 5.12 -0.07 18.49
N ILE A 135 4.60 1.15 18.69
CA ILE A 135 3.52 1.43 19.65
C ILE A 135 2.26 0.69 19.21
N TYR A 136 1.84 0.88 17.96
CA TYR A 136 0.65 0.23 17.42
C TYR A 136 0.77 -1.29 17.36
N GLY A 137 1.95 -1.82 17.01
CA GLY A 137 2.21 -3.25 17.07
C GLY A 137 2.12 -3.82 18.49
N ALA A 138 2.57 -3.07 19.50
CA ALA A 138 2.41 -3.44 20.90
C ALA A 138 0.95 -3.37 21.35
N THR A 139 0.22 -2.30 21.00
CA THR A 139 -1.21 -2.16 21.28
C THR A 139 -2.03 -3.29 20.66
N LEU A 140 -1.73 -3.67 19.42
CA LEU A 140 -2.37 -4.79 18.73
C LEU A 140 -2.11 -6.10 19.46
N ARG A 141 -0.85 -6.42 19.80
CA ARG A 141 -0.52 -7.64 20.54
C ARG A 141 -1.19 -7.69 21.90
N ASP A 142 -1.19 -6.58 22.62
CA ASP A 142 -1.88 -6.45 23.91
C ASP A 142 -3.38 -6.70 23.77
N TYR A 143 -4.05 -6.07 22.79
CA TYR A 143 -5.45 -6.34 22.48
C TYR A 143 -5.71 -7.82 22.19
N LEU A 144 -4.93 -8.42 21.28
CA LEU A 144 -5.10 -9.82 20.87
C LEU A 144 -4.86 -10.79 22.04
N SER A 145 -3.90 -10.50 22.92
CA SER A 145 -3.59 -11.34 24.08
C SER A 145 -4.67 -11.34 25.18
N ARG A 146 -5.56 -10.34 25.18
CA ARG A 146 -6.70 -10.24 26.12
C ARG A 146 -7.95 -10.94 25.61
N LEU A 147 -7.96 -11.39 24.35
CA LEU A 147 -9.08 -12.15 23.82
C LEU A 147 -9.18 -13.53 24.50
N PRO A 148 -10.39 -14.09 24.68
CA PRO A 148 -10.56 -15.44 25.20
C PRO A 148 -9.76 -16.45 24.36
N LYS A 149 -9.13 -17.44 25.01
CA LYS A 149 -8.25 -18.42 24.34
C LYS A 149 -8.98 -19.25 23.28
N GLU A 150 -10.29 -19.39 23.41
CA GLU A 150 -11.18 -20.10 22.49
C GLU A 150 -11.44 -19.28 21.22
N ARG A 151 -11.23 -17.96 21.26
CA ARG A 151 -11.51 -17.05 20.16
C ARG A 151 -10.43 -17.17 19.09
N ARG A 152 -10.70 -18.01 18.07
CA ARG A 152 -9.76 -18.26 16.96
C ARG A 152 -9.66 -17.12 15.94
N ALA A 153 -10.63 -16.21 15.90
CA ALA A 153 -10.62 -15.08 14.97
C ALA A 153 -11.29 -13.83 15.57
N VAL A 154 -10.89 -12.67 15.05
CA VAL A 154 -11.40 -11.35 15.42
C VAL A 154 -11.66 -10.52 14.17
N ALA A 155 -12.73 -9.72 14.16
CA ALA A 155 -13.02 -8.87 13.01
C ALA A 155 -12.06 -7.67 12.95
N LEU A 156 -11.64 -7.27 11.76
CA LEU A 156 -10.87 -6.05 11.54
C LEU A 156 -11.63 -4.82 12.06
N SER A 157 -12.96 -4.83 11.99
CA SER A 157 -13.84 -3.81 12.56
C SER A 157 -13.77 -3.71 14.09
N GLU A 158 -13.29 -4.74 14.79
CA GLU A 158 -13.06 -4.69 16.24
C GLU A 158 -11.65 -4.19 16.60
N ILE A 159 -10.69 -4.34 15.68
CA ILE A 159 -9.28 -3.98 15.88
C ILE A 159 -8.99 -2.52 15.55
N LEU A 160 -9.58 -2.00 14.48
CA LEU A 160 -9.31 -0.63 14.03
C LEU A 160 -9.73 0.46 15.04
N PRO A 161 -10.92 0.40 15.69
CA PRO A 161 -11.34 1.43 16.64
C PRO A 161 -10.37 1.67 17.81
N PRO A 162 -9.91 0.63 18.57
CA PRO A 162 -8.99 0.87 19.69
C PRO A 162 -7.63 1.40 19.24
N LEU A 163 -7.13 1.01 18.06
CA LEU A 163 -5.88 1.56 17.53
C LEU A 163 -6.05 3.03 17.12
N ALA A 164 -7.17 3.38 16.47
CA ALA A 164 -7.48 4.77 16.12
C ALA A 164 -7.69 5.66 17.35
N ALA A 165 -8.19 5.11 18.46
CA ALA A 165 -8.29 5.85 19.73
C ALA A 165 -6.91 6.21 20.29
N VAL A 166 -5.91 5.31 20.18
CA VAL A 166 -4.52 5.60 20.55
C VAL A 166 -3.94 6.70 19.66
N ALA A 167 -4.18 6.61 18.34
CA ALA A 167 -3.75 7.66 17.40
C ALA A 167 -4.36 9.02 17.73
N ALA A 168 -5.67 9.06 18.01
CA ALA A 168 -6.37 10.28 18.39
C ALA A 168 -5.81 10.93 19.66
N GLU A 169 -5.49 10.13 20.68
CA GLU A 169 -4.90 10.65 21.91
C GLU A 169 -3.51 11.23 21.65
N ARG A 170 -2.68 10.51 20.89
CA ARG A 170 -1.33 10.98 20.55
C ARG A 170 -1.38 12.27 19.74
N SER A 171 -2.34 12.39 18.82
CA SER A 171 -2.57 13.63 18.08
C SER A 171 -3.06 14.78 18.96
N ARG A 172 -3.94 14.53 19.93
CA ARG A 172 -4.33 15.54 20.93
C ARG A 172 -3.13 16.06 21.74
N THR A 173 -2.15 15.19 22.01
CA THR A 173 -0.92 15.56 22.72
C THR A 173 0.19 16.15 21.82
N GLY A 174 -0.12 16.45 20.55
CA GLY A 174 0.76 17.18 19.64
C GLY A 174 1.52 16.32 18.62
N SER A 175 1.23 15.02 18.52
CA SER A 175 1.80 14.17 17.45
C SER A 175 1.10 14.42 16.11
N SER A 176 1.84 14.37 14.99
CA SER A 176 1.22 14.54 13.66
C SER A 176 0.21 13.41 13.39
N PRO A 177 -1.08 13.72 13.12
CA PRO A 177 -2.09 12.70 12.87
C PRO A 177 -1.80 11.86 11.64
N GLN A 178 -1.22 12.45 10.58
CA GLN A 178 -0.79 11.69 9.40
C GLN A 178 0.25 10.62 9.78
N LYS A 179 1.29 10.98 10.55
CA LYS A 179 2.34 10.03 10.96
C LYS A 179 1.79 8.92 11.85
N GLU A 180 0.91 9.27 12.79
CA GLU A 180 0.23 8.30 13.67
C GLU A 180 -0.64 7.33 12.86
N ASN A 181 -1.42 7.82 11.90
CA ASN A 181 -2.27 6.99 11.06
C ASN A 181 -1.45 6.09 10.12
N THR A 182 -0.40 6.61 9.48
CA THR A 182 0.51 5.81 8.64
C THR A 182 1.18 4.71 9.46
N ALA A 183 1.64 5.02 10.68
CA ALA A 183 2.27 4.05 11.56
C ALA A 183 1.30 2.95 12.03
N LEU A 184 0.04 3.30 12.29
CA LEU A 184 -1.04 2.35 12.61
C LEU A 184 -1.27 1.37 11.46
N LEU A 185 -1.47 1.89 10.24
CA LEU A 185 -1.72 1.07 9.05
C LEU A 185 -0.53 0.16 8.74
N PHE A 186 0.69 0.69 8.85
CA PHE A 186 1.92 -0.07 8.67
C PHE A 186 2.08 -1.19 9.71
N ALA A 187 1.81 -0.91 11.00
CA ALA A 187 1.90 -1.93 12.04
C ALA A 187 0.88 -3.07 11.85
N LEU A 188 -0.33 -2.76 11.37
CA LEU A 188 -1.33 -3.77 11.04
C LEU A 188 -0.90 -4.59 9.82
N SER A 189 -0.37 -3.95 8.77
CA SER A 189 0.13 -4.64 7.58
C SER A 189 1.28 -5.60 7.93
N ASP A 190 2.25 -5.11 8.71
CA ASP A 190 3.36 -5.90 9.25
C ASP A 190 2.86 -7.15 9.99
N HIS A 191 1.89 -7.00 10.90
CA HIS A 191 1.32 -8.12 11.63
C HIS A 191 0.67 -9.15 10.69
N LEU A 192 -0.18 -8.70 9.77
CA LEU A 192 -0.91 -9.59 8.86
C LEU A 192 0.02 -10.38 7.93
N VAL A 193 1.09 -9.75 7.43
CA VAL A 193 2.11 -10.42 6.62
C VAL A 193 2.85 -11.49 7.42
N HIS A 194 3.28 -11.18 8.65
CA HIS A 194 3.98 -12.15 9.51
C HIS A 194 3.07 -13.30 9.92
N SER A 195 1.81 -13.02 10.29
CA SER A 195 0.81 -14.03 10.64
C SER A 195 0.51 -14.99 9.49
N SER A 196 0.60 -14.54 8.24
CA SER A 196 0.42 -15.42 7.07
C SER A 196 1.64 -16.30 6.77
N ARG A 197 2.84 -15.93 7.23
CA ARG A 197 4.12 -16.63 6.93
C ARG A 197 4.58 -17.55 8.05
N SER A 198 4.23 -17.26 9.29
CA SER A 198 4.60 -18.08 10.44
C SER A 198 3.63 -19.27 10.59
N SER A 199 4.02 -20.45 10.14
CA SER A 199 3.29 -21.72 10.38
C SER A 199 3.45 -22.25 11.82
N VAL A 200 4.16 -21.54 12.70
CA VAL A 200 4.64 -22.07 13.99
C VAL A 200 4.38 -21.10 15.15
N THR A 201 3.45 -21.53 16.04
CA THR A 201 3.40 -21.35 17.51
C THR A 201 3.25 -19.97 18.14
N SER A 202 2.11 -19.30 17.93
CA SER A 202 1.45 -18.61 19.05
C SER A 202 -0.06 -18.57 18.80
N TYR A 203 -0.88 -18.79 19.84
CA TYR A 203 -2.34 -18.71 19.77
C TYR A 203 -2.81 -17.26 19.56
N SER A 204 -2.46 -16.66 18.42
CA SER A 204 -2.95 -15.34 18.03
C SER A 204 -4.21 -15.52 17.19
N PRO A 205 -5.34 -14.91 17.57
CA PRO A 205 -6.56 -14.94 16.76
C PRO A 205 -6.30 -14.36 15.37
N GLU A 206 -6.87 -15.00 14.36
CA GLU A 206 -6.80 -14.55 12.99
C GLU A 206 -7.64 -13.28 12.79
N ILE A 207 -7.08 -12.25 12.17
CA ILE A 207 -7.82 -11.03 11.84
C ILE A 207 -8.54 -11.24 10.51
N ARG A 208 -9.86 -11.04 10.50
CA ARG A 208 -10.72 -11.27 9.35
C ARG A 208 -11.58 -10.05 9.03
N LEU A 209 -11.94 -9.89 7.77
CA LEU A 209 -12.94 -8.92 7.31
C LEU A 209 -14.00 -9.69 6.51
N ARG A 210 -15.27 -9.55 6.87
CA ARG A 210 -16.38 -10.38 6.34
C ARG A 210 -16.08 -11.89 6.47
N ARG A 211 -15.46 -12.27 7.59
CA ARG A 211 -15.00 -13.64 7.90
C ARG A 211 -13.91 -14.20 6.97
N ARG A 212 -13.28 -13.35 6.15
CA ARG A 212 -12.19 -13.68 5.23
C ARG A 212 -10.87 -13.04 5.68
N GLN A 213 -9.80 -13.82 5.79
CA GLN A 213 -8.46 -13.32 6.17
C GLN A 213 -7.86 -12.46 5.07
N ASP A 214 -7.99 -12.95 3.85
CA ASP A 214 -7.52 -12.36 2.60
C ASP A 214 -8.08 -10.94 2.41
N LEU A 215 -9.38 -10.73 2.66
CA LEU A 215 -9.96 -9.38 2.57
C LEU A 215 -9.36 -8.40 3.57
N ALA A 216 -9.08 -8.83 4.81
CA ALA A 216 -8.41 -7.98 5.79
C ALA A 216 -6.99 -7.63 5.35
N GLN A 217 -6.26 -8.59 4.76
CA GLN A 217 -4.94 -8.37 4.19
C GLN A 217 -4.98 -7.39 3.02
N HIS A 218 -5.91 -7.56 2.07
CA HIS A 218 -6.05 -6.68 0.91
C HIS A 218 -6.35 -5.23 1.32
N VAL A 219 -7.29 -5.02 2.25
CA VAL A 219 -7.62 -3.68 2.77
C VAL A 219 -6.40 -3.05 3.44
N ILE A 220 -5.78 -3.73 4.40
CA ILE A 220 -4.72 -3.13 5.23
C ILE A 220 -3.42 -2.97 4.46
N ASN A 221 -3.02 -3.93 3.63
CA ASN A 221 -1.81 -3.82 2.84
C ASN A 221 -1.93 -2.69 1.81
N SER A 222 -3.06 -2.59 1.10
CA SER A 222 -3.30 -1.49 0.16
C SER A 222 -3.32 -0.13 0.86
N ALA A 223 -3.92 -0.04 2.05
CA ALA A 223 -3.90 1.17 2.86
C ALA A 223 -2.49 1.55 3.31
N SER A 224 -1.70 0.60 3.80
CA SER A 224 -0.33 0.84 4.24
C SER A 224 0.57 1.30 3.09
N ILE A 225 0.50 0.65 1.93
CA ILE A 225 1.25 1.06 0.73
C ILE A 225 0.83 2.47 0.30
N ALA A 226 -0.49 2.75 0.24
CA ALA A 226 -0.97 4.06 -0.17
C ALA A 226 -0.56 5.17 0.81
N ALA A 227 -0.55 4.89 2.12
CA ALA A 227 -0.15 5.84 3.16
C ALA A 227 1.36 6.07 3.24
N THR A 228 2.18 5.12 2.77
CA THR A 228 3.66 5.18 2.85
C THR A 228 4.30 5.59 1.53
N ALA A 229 3.79 5.07 0.41
CA ALA A 229 4.38 5.24 -0.92
C ALA A 229 3.42 5.91 -1.93
N GLY A 230 2.19 6.20 -1.53
CA GLY A 230 1.21 6.96 -2.31
C GLY A 230 0.17 6.10 -3.03
N VAL A 231 -1.00 6.71 -3.27
CA VAL A 231 -2.19 6.07 -3.88
C VAL A 231 -1.89 5.42 -5.22
N SER A 232 -1.24 6.15 -6.13
CA SER A 232 -1.01 5.66 -7.49
C SER A 232 -0.14 4.39 -7.52
N LEU A 233 0.84 4.28 -6.61
CA LEU A 233 1.65 3.07 -6.52
C LEU A 233 0.86 1.90 -5.93
N ALA A 234 0.01 2.15 -4.94
CA ALA A 234 -0.85 1.12 -4.38
C ALA A 234 -1.85 0.57 -5.42
N GLU A 235 -2.44 1.43 -6.25
CA GLU A 235 -3.33 1.04 -7.35
C GLU A 235 -2.63 0.16 -8.39
N ILE A 236 -1.41 0.56 -8.74
CA ILE A 236 -0.52 -0.18 -9.64
C ILE A 236 -0.26 -1.60 -9.11
N ILE A 237 0.19 -1.72 -7.86
CA ILE A 237 0.57 -3.00 -7.27
C ILE A 237 -0.66 -3.89 -7.12
N SER A 238 -1.77 -3.34 -6.63
CA SER A 238 -3.01 -4.09 -6.43
C SER A 238 -3.61 -4.58 -7.75
N THR A 239 -3.72 -3.72 -8.77
CA THR A 239 -4.23 -4.11 -10.08
C THR A 239 -3.33 -5.13 -10.76
N GLY A 240 -2.00 -4.99 -10.57
CA GLY A 240 -1.02 -5.95 -11.03
C GLY A 240 -1.20 -7.35 -10.46
N LYS A 241 -1.41 -7.45 -9.14
CA LYS A 241 -1.69 -8.72 -8.46
C LYS A 241 -2.95 -9.39 -8.99
N GLU A 242 -4.03 -8.64 -9.15
CA GLU A 242 -5.29 -9.19 -9.72
C GLU A 242 -5.10 -9.68 -11.16
N ALA A 243 -4.29 -8.98 -11.96
CA ALA A 243 -3.99 -9.39 -13.31
C ALA A 243 -3.13 -10.66 -13.38
N PHE A 244 -2.17 -10.78 -12.48
CA PHE A 244 -1.37 -11.98 -12.32
C PHE A 244 -2.24 -13.18 -11.90
N ASP A 245 -3.12 -12.97 -10.92
CA ASP A 245 -3.96 -14.04 -10.38
C ASP A 245 -4.92 -14.60 -11.42
N ALA A 246 -5.50 -13.73 -12.26
CA ALA A 246 -6.31 -14.12 -13.41
C ALA A 246 -5.60 -15.12 -14.34
N ARG A 247 -4.29 -14.91 -14.58
CA ARG A 247 -3.52 -15.65 -15.57
C ARG A 247 -2.87 -16.90 -15.01
N TYR A 248 -2.42 -16.87 -13.76
CA TYR A 248 -1.44 -17.84 -13.25
C TYR A 248 -1.80 -18.48 -11.91
N ARG A 249 -2.81 -17.97 -11.17
CA ARG A 249 -3.11 -18.49 -9.81
C ARG A 249 -4.61 -18.63 -9.56
N SER A 250 -5.12 -17.90 -8.56
CA SER A 250 -6.45 -18.07 -7.99
C SER A 250 -7.58 -17.56 -8.89
N GLY A 251 -7.25 -16.83 -9.95
CA GLY A 251 -8.19 -16.08 -10.78
C GLY A 251 -8.39 -14.64 -10.29
N PHE A 252 -8.93 -13.79 -11.15
CA PHE A 252 -9.27 -12.39 -10.86
C PHE A 252 -10.42 -12.32 -9.85
N SER A 253 -10.33 -11.41 -8.87
CA SER A 253 -11.29 -11.32 -7.77
C SER A 253 -11.83 -9.89 -7.62
N PHE A 254 -13.14 -9.73 -7.84
CA PHE A 254 -13.78 -8.43 -7.60
C PHE A 254 -13.87 -8.11 -6.11
N SER A 255 -13.92 -9.13 -5.24
CA SER A 255 -13.84 -8.91 -3.79
C SER A 255 -12.49 -8.36 -3.38
N ASP A 256 -11.39 -8.87 -3.95
CA ASP A 256 -10.03 -8.41 -3.65
C ASP A 256 -9.80 -7.01 -4.24
N LEU A 257 -10.27 -6.75 -5.46
CA LEU A 257 -10.29 -5.40 -6.02
C LEU A 257 -11.07 -4.43 -5.12
N THR A 258 -12.24 -4.81 -4.61
CA THR A 258 -13.04 -3.98 -3.70
C THR A 258 -12.30 -3.70 -2.41
N ALA A 259 -11.66 -4.71 -1.82
CA ALA A 259 -10.83 -4.57 -0.63
C ALA A 259 -9.63 -3.63 -0.87
N ASN A 260 -8.96 -3.76 -2.01
CA ASN A 260 -7.86 -2.87 -2.39
C ASN A 260 -8.34 -1.41 -2.51
N ARG A 261 -9.50 -1.17 -3.14
CA ARG A 261 -10.12 0.17 -3.26
C ARG A 261 -10.48 0.78 -1.91
N VAL A 262 -11.05 -0.02 -1.00
CA VAL A 262 -11.30 0.41 0.39
C VAL A 262 -9.99 0.80 1.09
N GLY A 263 -8.95 -0.02 0.96
CA GLY A 263 -7.64 0.25 1.54
C GLY A 263 -7.04 1.57 1.06
N ILE A 264 -7.05 1.80 -0.26
CA ILE A 264 -6.56 3.06 -0.85
C ILE A 264 -7.35 4.27 -0.33
N LYS A 265 -8.68 4.15 -0.21
CA LYS A 265 -9.52 5.24 0.28
C LYS A 265 -9.35 5.49 1.78
N LEU A 266 -9.10 4.44 2.57
CA LEU A 266 -8.68 4.56 3.98
C LEU A 266 -7.40 5.39 4.09
N ALA A 267 -6.40 5.11 3.25
CA ALA A 267 -5.14 5.84 3.25
C ALA A 267 -5.31 7.31 2.85
N GLN A 268 -6.14 7.60 1.84
CA GLN A 268 -6.46 8.98 1.46
C GLN A 268 -7.03 9.75 2.65
N LEU A 269 -8.03 9.19 3.34
CA LEU A 269 -8.58 9.78 4.56
C LEU A 269 -7.50 9.91 5.66
N ALA A 270 -6.59 8.94 5.76
CA ALA A 270 -5.56 8.91 6.79
C ALA A 270 -4.46 9.96 6.64
N VAL A 271 -4.09 10.37 5.40
CA VAL A 271 -2.86 11.14 5.16
C VAL A 271 -3.01 12.39 4.27
N GLU A 272 -4.15 12.62 3.62
CA GLU A 272 -4.31 13.71 2.63
C GLU A 272 -4.06 15.11 3.22
N SER A 273 -4.53 15.36 4.42
CA SER A 273 -4.30 16.60 5.16
C SER A 273 -4.42 16.34 6.66
N GLU A 274 -4.00 17.29 7.50
CA GLU A 274 -4.15 17.15 8.95
C GLU A 274 -5.62 17.02 9.36
N ALA A 275 -6.50 17.82 8.76
CA ALA A 275 -7.95 17.74 8.99
C ALA A 275 -8.53 16.38 8.55
N SER A 276 -8.12 15.88 7.39
CA SER A 276 -8.53 14.56 6.89
C SER A 276 -8.04 13.45 7.84
N ALA A 277 -6.79 13.52 8.28
CA ALA A 277 -6.18 12.56 9.19
C ALA A 277 -6.84 12.52 10.58
N LEU A 278 -7.27 13.68 11.10
CA LEU A 278 -8.08 13.74 12.33
C LEU A 278 -9.48 13.15 12.11
N GLU A 279 -10.06 13.36 10.92
CA GLU A 279 -11.34 12.77 10.56
C GLU A 279 -11.25 11.24 10.40
N PHE A 280 -10.15 10.71 9.84
CA PHE A 280 -9.85 9.28 9.87
C PHE A 280 -9.93 8.74 11.29
N GLN A 281 -9.20 9.34 12.22
CA GLN A 281 -9.17 8.90 13.62
C GLN A 281 -10.57 8.95 14.24
N SER A 282 -11.33 10.03 14.01
CA SER A 282 -12.70 10.23 14.50
C SER A 282 -13.69 9.20 13.95
N ARG A 283 -13.63 8.90 12.65
CA ARG A 283 -14.56 7.97 11.99
C ARG A 283 -14.22 6.52 12.25
N VAL A 284 -12.94 6.16 12.23
CA VAL A 284 -12.49 4.78 12.48
C VAL A 284 -12.85 4.33 13.90
N GLN A 285 -12.80 5.23 14.89
CA GLN A 285 -13.29 4.96 16.25
C GLN A 285 -14.79 4.62 16.32
N LYS A 286 -15.59 5.01 15.32
CA LYS A 286 -17.05 4.80 15.29
C LYS A 286 -17.46 3.53 14.55
N ILE A 287 -16.51 2.79 13.97
CA ILE A 287 -16.78 1.51 13.29
C ILE A 287 -17.36 0.52 14.32
N ARG A 288 -18.45 -0.15 13.94
CA ARG A 288 -19.12 -1.16 14.77
C ARG A 288 -19.16 -2.53 14.10
N SER A 289 -19.04 -2.58 12.78
CA SER A 289 -19.10 -3.82 12.02
C SER A 289 -18.29 -3.75 10.73
N ASP A 290 -18.04 -4.91 10.12
CA ASP A 290 -17.41 -5.00 8.80
C ASP A 290 -18.18 -4.22 7.71
N ALA A 291 -19.48 -3.96 7.89
CA ALA A 291 -20.27 -3.18 6.94
C ALA A 291 -19.96 -1.69 6.94
N ASP A 292 -19.28 -1.19 7.99
CA ASP A 292 -18.78 0.18 8.02
C ASP A 292 -17.45 0.32 7.26
N LEU A 293 -16.76 -0.81 7.01
CA LEU A 293 -15.45 -0.87 6.37
C LEU A 293 -15.50 -1.26 4.90
N ILE A 294 -16.29 -2.27 4.53
CA ILE A 294 -16.34 -2.81 3.17
C ILE A 294 -17.79 -3.08 2.75
N PRO A 295 -18.15 -2.77 1.48
CA PRO A 295 -19.44 -3.17 0.94
C PRO A 295 -19.64 -4.68 1.00
N LEU A 296 -20.86 -5.15 0.76
CA LEU A 296 -21.08 -6.58 0.66
C LEU A 296 -20.42 -7.10 -0.61
N VAL A 297 -19.34 -7.87 -0.43
CA VAL A 297 -18.66 -8.57 -1.53
C VAL A 297 -19.17 -10.00 -1.62
N SER A 298 -19.46 -10.46 -2.83
CA SER A 298 -19.96 -11.82 -3.10
C SER A 298 -18.89 -12.62 -3.81
N SER A 299 -18.62 -13.83 -3.33
CA SER A 299 -17.64 -14.74 -3.94
C SER A 299 -18.08 -15.30 -5.29
N ASN A 300 -19.32 -15.05 -5.73
CA ASN A 300 -19.85 -15.58 -6.98
C ASN A 300 -19.21 -15.00 -8.25
N ARG A 301 -18.35 -13.98 -8.12
CA ARG A 301 -17.56 -13.39 -9.21
C ARG A 301 -16.08 -13.27 -8.86
N ASP A 302 -15.61 -14.08 -7.91
CA ASP A 302 -14.18 -14.19 -7.60
C ASP A 302 -13.60 -15.42 -8.30
N GLY A 303 -12.30 -15.38 -8.57
CA GLY A 303 -11.56 -16.50 -9.15
C GLY A 303 -11.76 -16.69 -10.65
N LEU A 304 -12.06 -15.62 -11.38
CA LEU A 304 -12.21 -15.68 -12.84
C LEU A 304 -10.84 -15.97 -13.48
N SER A 305 -10.72 -17.07 -14.23
CA SER A 305 -9.56 -17.28 -15.08
C SER A 305 -9.46 -16.19 -16.15
N GLN A 306 -8.29 -16.01 -16.75
CA GLN A 306 -8.09 -15.04 -17.83
C GLN A 306 -9.12 -15.22 -18.96
N ARG A 307 -9.44 -16.47 -19.34
CA ARG A 307 -10.44 -16.75 -20.39
C ARG A 307 -11.86 -16.37 -19.98
N GLU A 308 -12.25 -16.63 -18.73
CA GLU A 308 -13.58 -16.27 -18.23
C GLU A 308 -13.72 -14.76 -18.05
N PHE A 309 -12.64 -14.11 -17.63
CA PHE A 309 -12.55 -12.66 -17.56
C PHE A 309 -12.72 -12.05 -18.96
N GLU A 310 -11.96 -12.50 -19.96
CA GLU A 310 -12.06 -12.04 -21.35
C GLU A 310 -13.44 -12.33 -21.95
N ALA A 311 -14.03 -13.50 -21.66
CA ALA A 311 -15.38 -13.82 -22.15
C ALA A 311 -16.47 -12.88 -21.59
N SER A 312 -16.27 -12.36 -20.37
CA SER A 312 -17.26 -11.50 -19.69
C SER A 312 -16.99 -10.01 -19.88
N TYR A 313 -15.72 -9.65 -20.03
CA TYR A 313 -15.25 -8.26 -19.98
C TYR A 313 -14.29 -7.89 -21.10
N ASP A 314 -13.94 -8.77 -22.03
CA ASP A 314 -12.95 -8.57 -23.11
C ASP A 314 -11.54 -8.27 -22.56
N ASP A 315 -11.33 -7.07 -22.02
CA ASP A 315 -10.11 -6.69 -21.33
C ASP A 315 -10.39 -5.67 -20.20
N ARG A 316 -9.32 -5.14 -19.60
CA ARG A 316 -9.39 -4.15 -18.51
C ARG A 316 -9.68 -2.71 -19.00
N THR A 317 -9.78 -2.51 -20.31
CA THR A 317 -10.14 -1.23 -20.95
C THR A 317 -11.59 -1.20 -21.42
N SER A 318 -12.25 -2.36 -21.43
CA SER A 318 -13.64 -2.50 -21.86
C SER A 318 -14.60 -1.63 -21.07
N VAL A 319 -15.74 -1.34 -21.70
CA VAL A 319 -16.81 -0.55 -21.09
C VAL A 319 -17.43 -1.30 -19.91
N GLU A 320 -17.63 -2.61 -20.02
CA GLU A 320 -18.27 -3.39 -18.97
C GLU A 320 -17.39 -3.56 -17.73
N TYR A 321 -16.08 -3.76 -17.93
CA TYR A 321 -15.12 -3.76 -16.82
C TYR A 321 -15.14 -2.40 -16.10
N ARG A 322 -15.02 -1.30 -16.84
CA ARG A 322 -15.04 0.06 -16.27
C ARG A 322 -16.34 0.36 -15.53
N ARG A 323 -17.50 0.01 -16.08
CA ARG A 323 -18.79 0.15 -15.38
C ARG A 323 -18.81 -0.62 -14.08
N ARG A 324 -18.21 -1.82 -14.04
CA ARG A 324 -18.14 -2.61 -12.81
C ARG A 324 -17.23 -1.96 -11.77
N VAL A 325 -16.07 -1.45 -12.19
CA VAL A 325 -15.16 -0.69 -11.31
C VAL A 325 -15.85 0.57 -10.78
N ASP A 326 -16.52 1.35 -11.64
CA ASP A 326 -17.28 2.54 -11.25
C ASP A 326 -18.39 2.22 -10.24
N SER A 327 -19.05 1.07 -10.37
CA SER A 327 -20.03 0.59 -9.39
C SER A 327 -19.39 0.33 -8.04
N ILE A 328 -18.24 -0.36 -8.02
CA ILE A 328 -17.47 -0.63 -6.79
C ILE A 328 -17.05 0.69 -6.14
N ASP A 329 -16.52 1.64 -6.91
CA ASP A 329 -16.08 2.93 -6.39
C ASP A 329 -17.24 3.73 -5.78
N LYS A 330 -18.44 3.66 -6.36
CA LYS A 330 -19.66 4.24 -5.79
C LYS A 330 -20.08 3.55 -4.50
N GLU A 331 -20.09 2.22 -4.46
CA GLU A 331 -20.41 1.44 -3.26
C GLU A 331 -19.44 1.75 -2.11
N VAL A 332 -18.14 1.82 -2.42
CA VAL A 332 -17.11 2.22 -1.45
C VAL A 332 -17.32 3.66 -1.00
N ALA A 333 -17.56 4.61 -1.92
CA ALA A 333 -17.81 6.00 -1.55
C ALA A 333 -19.04 6.21 -0.66
N ALA A 334 -20.05 5.35 -0.77
CA ALA A 334 -21.27 5.42 0.01
C ALA A 334 -21.11 4.91 1.44
N LEU A 335 -20.00 4.26 1.80
CA LEU A 335 -19.79 3.78 3.17
C LEU A 335 -19.81 4.95 4.16
N PRO A 336 -20.36 4.77 5.38
CA PRO A 336 -20.37 5.79 6.43
C PRO A 336 -18.97 6.32 6.76
N LEU A 337 -17.95 5.49 6.58
CA LEU A 337 -16.55 5.85 6.79
C LEU A 337 -16.06 6.93 5.82
N PHE A 338 -16.53 6.93 4.57
CA PHE A 338 -16.02 7.79 3.51
C PHE A 338 -17.00 8.90 3.09
N SER A 339 -18.29 8.69 3.29
CA SER A 339 -19.29 9.72 3.02
C SER A 339 -19.11 10.90 4.00
N ALA A 340 -19.22 12.13 3.49
CA ALA A 340 -19.23 13.30 4.36
C ALA A 340 -20.45 13.19 5.27
N THR A 341 -20.23 13.25 6.59
CA THR A 341 -21.35 13.39 7.52
C THR A 341 -22.00 14.74 7.23
N THR A 342 -23.15 14.75 6.58
CA THR A 342 -23.98 15.95 6.51
C THR A 342 -24.37 16.25 7.95
N LYS A 343 -23.76 17.30 8.51
CA LYS A 343 -24.11 17.82 9.84
C LYS A 343 -25.46 18.51 9.79
#